data_AF-A0A447NTZ6-F1
#
_entry.id   AF-A0A447NTZ6-F1
#
_cell.length_a   1.000
_cell.length_b   1.000
_cell.length_c   1.000
_cell.angle_alpha   90.00
_cell.angle_beta   90.00
_cell.angle_gamma   90.00
#
_symmetry.space_group_name_H-M   'P 1'
#
loop_
_entity.id
_entity.type
_entity.pdbx_description
1 polymer ?
#
loop_
_entity_poly.entity_id
_entity_poly.type
_entity_poly.pdbx_seq_one_letter_code
_entity_poly.pdbx_strand_id
1 'polypeptide(L)'
;MSWRDAARSLSYRRFFEVTGLVGMRVEDKTVFDDTHRLILELVRTGAVDGLRIDHIDGLADPKAYLARLRQEVGPACYITVEKILAKGEQLPDDWPVSGTTGYEFIASLAEVLVDDEQIDNLRQAYETVKGAPVDMRAELRAAKLLMVDRNFEGEFTRLLALALSIASELQIVQEESVVRQALRELLIAFPVYRTYGTAEGLPPTDICLLHRIVERVKTLENPPQPEALTFLSRLLTGDVPTSSQEEATQFRVRFQQLTGPLMAKSVEDTLFFRQNMGLALNEVGAEPVTHHFSIERFHHEMKTRQARQPDALSGTSTHDTKRGEDARARLYTLTEAPKQWSECLARWRQMNQTHVKFLNDGTAPKSADTWMLYQALTGVWPPVLQPQDETGLNALKTRFEAFVEKALREAKLRTDWVDSNEAYETAMLDYARYLLAPDNQTFLQDFIVPCNPSSAQDWLTA
;
A
#
# COMPACT_ATOMS: atom_id res chain seq x y z
N MET A 1 -19.19 20.51 11.44
CA MET A 1 -18.44 19.24 11.58
C MET A 1 -16.97 19.59 11.47
N SER A 2 -16.14 19.22 12.44
CA SER A 2 -14.69 19.46 12.35
C SER A 2 -14.08 18.49 11.34
N TRP A 3 -13.00 18.88 10.64
CA TRP A 3 -12.27 17.94 9.78
C TRP A 3 -11.73 16.73 10.55
N ARG A 4 -11.53 16.88 11.87
CA ARG A 4 -11.13 15.80 12.79
C ARG A 4 -12.22 14.74 13.00
N ASP A 5 -13.49 15.11 12.86
CA ASP A 5 -14.62 14.18 13.03
C ASP A 5 -14.92 13.40 11.74
N ALA A 6 -14.22 13.71 10.65
CA ALA A 6 -14.54 13.18 9.33
C ALA A 6 -14.45 11.65 9.26
N ALA A 7 -13.49 11.04 9.97
CA ALA A 7 -13.38 9.58 9.99
C ALA A 7 -14.61 8.89 10.62
N ARG A 8 -15.41 9.59 11.43
CA ARG A 8 -16.58 9.06 12.15
C ARG A 8 -17.91 9.49 11.56
N SER A 9 -18.01 10.75 11.13
CA SER A 9 -19.30 11.43 10.96
C SER A 9 -19.63 11.79 9.50
N LEU A 10 -18.82 11.36 8.53
CA LEU A 10 -19.11 11.64 7.13
C LEU A 10 -20.35 10.87 6.64
N SER A 11 -21.18 11.58 5.88
CA SER A 11 -22.41 11.07 5.27
C SER A 11 -22.21 10.63 3.82
N TYR A 12 -20.99 10.66 3.29
CA TYR A 12 -20.64 10.28 1.93
C TYR A 12 -19.42 9.37 1.89
N ARG A 13 -19.31 8.56 0.82
CA ARG A 13 -18.12 7.73 0.56
C ARG A 13 -16.99 8.60 0.01
N ARG A 14 -15.77 8.40 0.51
CA ARG A 14 -14.56 9.09 0.06
C ARG A 14 -13.72 8.24 -0.90
N PHE A 15 -12.75 8.88 -1.56
CA PHE A 15 -11.56 8.19 -2.06
C PHE A 15 -10.59 8.00 -0.90
N PHE A 16 -10.37 6.74 -0.50
CA PHE A 16 -9.64 6.39 0.73
C PHE A 16 -10.14 7.19 1.95
N GLU A 17 -9.24 7.95 2.59
CA GLU A 17 -9.54 8.81 3.74
C GLU A 17 -9.60 10.31 3.38
N VAL A 18 -9.48 10.66 2.10
CA VAL A 18 -9.37 12.05 1.63
C VAL A 18 -10.74 12.74 1.65
N THR A 19 -10.94 13.67 2.58
CA THR A 19 -12.23 14.34 2.80
C THR A 19 -12.68 15.21 1.62
N GLY A 20 -11.73 15.76 0.86
CA GLY A 20 -11.99 16.59 -0.32
C GLY A 20 -12.42 15.83 -1.57
N LEU A 21 -12.42 14.50 -1.57
CA LEU A 21 -12.76 13.66 -2.72
C LEU A 21 -14.00 12.82 -2.43
N VAL A 22 -15.11 13.13 -3.10
CA VAL A 22 -16.39 12.43 -2.96
C VAL A 22 -16.51 11.33 -4.02
N GLY A 23 -16.89 10.13 -3.60
CA GLY A 23 -17.11 9.01 -4.50
C GLY A 23 -18.39 9.17 -5.33
N MET A 24 -18.25 9.07 -6.66
CA MET A 24 -19.38 9.11 -7.60
C MET A 24 -20.04 7.74 -7.74
N ARG A 25 -21.35 7.74 -8.04
CA ARG A 25 -22.17 6.54 -8.27
C ARG A 25 -22.23 6.18 -9.76
N VAL A 26 -21.08 5.92 -10.37
CA VAL A 26 -20.97 5.65 -11.83
C VAL A 26 -21.66 4.35 -12.26
N GLU A 27 -22.12 3.52 -11.33
CA GLU A 27 -23.04 2.42 -11.63
C GLU A 27 -24.38 2.91 -12.21
N ASP A 28 -24.84 4.09 -11.78
CA ASP A 28 -25.98 4.79 -12.36
C ASP A 28 -25.64 5.27 -13.79
N LYS A 29 -26.51 4.95 -14.75
CA LYS A 29 -26.30 5.30 -16.15
C LYS A 29 -26.21 6.81 -16.35
N THR A 30 -27.06 7.59 -15.69
CA THR A 30 -27.08 9.05 -15.84
C THR A 30 -25.76 9.65 -15.37
N VAL A 31 -25.25 9.19 -14.22
CA VAL A 31 -23.97 9.64 -13.67
C VAL A 31 -22.82 9.24 -14.60
N PHE A 32 -22.83 8.02 -15.14
CA PHE A 32 -21.83 7.59 -16.13
C PHE A 32 -21.85 8.48 -17.37
N ASP A 33 -23.02 8.68 -17.99
CA ASP A 33 -23.19 9.46 -19.21
C ASP A 33 -22.67 10.90 -19.00
N ASP A 34 -23.06 11.54 -17.89
CA ASP A 34 -22.66 12.92 -17.58
C ASP A 34 -21.16 13.05 -17.34
N THR A 35 -20.56 12.12 -16.59
CA THR A 35 -19.14 12.15 -16.23
C THR A 35 -18.22 11.73 -17.38
N HIS A 36 -18.70 10.92 -18.32
CA HIS A 36 -17.90 10.39 -19.43
C HIS A 36 -18.12 11.11 -20.75
N ARG A 37 -19.10 12.02 -20.87
CA ARG A 37 -19.44 12.70 -22.13
C ARG A 37 -18.23 13.25 -22.91
N LEU A 38 -17.38 14.04 -22.26
CA LEU A 38 -16.19 14.61 -22.91
C LEU A 38 -15.14 13.52 -23.22
N ILE A 39 -14.92 12.58 -22.30
CA ILE A 39 -13.96 11.48 -22.49
C ILE A 39 -14.34 10.66 -23.72
N LEU A 40 -15.61 10.31 -23.87
CA LEU A 40 -16.14 9.57 -25.01
C LEU A 40 -16.07 10.40 -26.30
N GLU A 41 -16.30 11.71 -26.24
CA GLU A 41 -16.12 12.60 -27.39
C GLU A 41 -14.66 12.60 -27.87
N LEU A 42 -13.68 12.66 -26.96
CA LEU A 42 -12.25 12.61 -27.30
C LEU A 42 -11.89 11.29 -27.99
N VAL A 43 -12.42 10.15 -27.54
CA VAL A 43 -12.20 8.87 -28.20
C VAL A 43 -12.87 8.82 -29.58
N ARG A 44 -14.15 9.22 -29.67
CA ARG A 44 -14.94 9.17 -30.93
C ARG A 44 -14.38 10.09 -32.02
N THR A 45 -13.79 11.21 -31.62
CA THR A 45 -13.13 12.15 -32.53
C THR A 45 -11.71 11.73 -32.91
N GLY A 46 -11.17 10.67 -32.29
CA GLY A 46 -9.80 10.20 -32.50
C GLY A 46 -8.74 11.10 -31.87
N ALA A 47 -9.12 11.95 -30.91
CA ALA A 47 -8.17 12.79 -30.18
C ALA A 47 -7.32 11.98 -29.18
N VAL A 48 -7.81 10.80 -28.75
CA VAL A 48 -7.09 9.84 -27.92
C VAL A 48 -7.36 8.41 -28.41
N ASP A 49 -6.35 7.54 -28.34
CA ASP A 49 -6.42 6.14 -28.79
C ASP A 49 -6.75 5.14 -27.67
N GLY A 50 -6.68 5.59 -26.42
CA GLY A 50 -6.84 4.71 -25.27
C GLY A 50 -7.12 5.44 -23.97
N LEU A 51 -7.57 4.66 -22.98
CA LEU A 51 -7.96 5.12 -21.65
C LEU A 51 -7.21 4.33 -20.57
N ARG A 52 -6.69 5.03 -19.56
CA ARG A 52 -6.22 4.45 -18.29
C ARG A 52 -7.26 4.76 -17.22
N ILE A 53 -7.87 3.73 -16.66
CA ILE A 53 -8.91 3.85 -15.64
C ILE A 53 -8.25 3.92 -14.27
N ASP A 54 -8.44 5.04 -13.59
CA ASP A 54 -8.00 5.27 -12.21
C ASP A 54 -8.87 4.47 -11.23
N HIS A 55 -8.24 3.87 -10.22
CA HIS A 55 -8.87 3.26 -9.05
C HIS A 55 -10.13 2.42 -9.35
N ILE A 56 -10.00 1.43 -10.26
CA ILE A 56 -11.12 0.58 -10.67
C ILE A 56 -11.77 -0.16 -9.49
N ASP A 57 -10.95 -0.50 -8.48
CA ASP A 57 -11.37 -1.18 -7.25
C ASP A 57 -12.18 -0.27 -6.30
N GLY A 58 -12.40 1.00 -6.62
CA GLY A 58 -13.30 1.89 -5.89
C GLY A 58 -14.77 1.80 -6.34
N LEU A 59 -15.05 1.18 -7.49
CA LEU A 59 -16.38 1.15 -8.09
C LEU A 59 -17.31 0.13 -7.41
N ALA A 60 -18.62 0.38 -7.49
CA ALA A 60 -19.61 -0.54 -6.97
C ALA A 60 -19.66 -1.85 -7.79
N ASP A 61 -19.65 -1.71 -9.13
CA ASP A 61 -19.61 -2.81 -10.10
C ASP A 61 -18.59 -2.51 -11.22
N PRO A 62 -17.31 -2.85 -11.00
CA PRO A 62 -16.25 -2.66 -12.00
C PRO A 62 -16.53 -3.34 -13.34
N LYS A 63 -17.11 -4.56 -13.32
CA LYS A 63 -17.38 -5.34 -14.53
C LYS A 63 -18.43 -4.63 -15.39
N ALA A 64 -19.54 -4.23 -14.80
CA ALA A 64 -20.59 -3.50 -15.51
C ALA A 64 -20.08 -2.15 -16.05
N TYR A 65 -19.26 -1.45 -15.26
CA TYR A 65 -18.61 -0.20 -15.71
C TYR A 65 -17.73 -0.42 -16.94
N LEU A 66 -16.82 -1.40 -16.91
CA LEU A 66 -15.92 -1.69 -18.02
C LEU A 66 -16.66 -2.21 -19.27
N ALA A 67 -17.71 -3.01 -19.08
CA ALA A 67 -18.56 -3.46 -20.18
C ALA A 67 -19.27 -2.28 -20.86
N ARG A 68 -19.84 -1.36 -20.08
CA ARG A 68 -20.46 -0.13 -20.61
C ARG A 68 -19.43 0.76 -21.30
N LEU A 69 -18.27 0.97 -20.69
CA LEU A 69 -17.20 1.76 -21.30
C LEU A 69 -16.77 1.17 -22.65
N ARG A 70 -16.50 -0.15 -22.70
CA ARG A 70 -16.13 -0.86 -23.92
C ARG A 70 -17.18 -0.71 -25.03
N GLN A 71 -18.47 -0.76 -24.70
CA GLN A 71 -19.55 -0.53 -25.68
C GLN A 71 -19.49 0.87 -26.27
N GLU A 72 -19.17 1.88 -25.47
CA GLU A 72 -19.13 3.29 -25.90
C GLU A 72 -17.88 3.66 -26.69
N VAL A 73 -16.72 3.07 -26.35
CA VAL A 73 -15.44 3.39 -27.00
C VAL A 73 -15.09 2.45 -28.17
N GLY A 74 -15.83 1.36 -28.31
CA GLY A 74 -15.61 0.35 -29.35
C GLY A 74 -14.47 -0.64 -29.04
N PRO A 75 -14.33 -1.68 -29.87
CA PRO A 75 -13.40 -2.79 -29.60
C PRO A 75 -11.92 -2.43 -29.76
N ALA A 76 -11.60 -1.39 -30.54
CA ALA A 76 -10.22 -1.01 -30.87
C ALA A 76 -9.56 -0.10 -29.82
N CYS A 77 -10.34 0.62 -29.01
CA CYS A 77 -9.79 1.53 -28.00
C CYS A 77 -8.96 0.76 -26.98
N TYR A 78 -7.71 1.16 -26.75
CA TYR A 78 -6.87 0.56 -25.71
C TYR A 78 -7.43 0.93 -24.33
N ILE A 79 -7.54 -0.03 -23.40
CA ILE A 79 -8.05 0.26 -22.04
C ILE A 79 -7.15 -0.43 -21.02
N THR A 80 -6.50 0.33 -20.14
CA THR A 80 -5.80 -0.22 -18.97
C THR A 80 -6.50 0.16 -17.69
N VAL A 81 -6.34 -0.65 -16.65
CA VAL A 81 -6.88 -0.39 -15.32
C VAL A 81 -5.76 -0.26 -14.31
N GLU A 82 -5.81 0.77 -13.48
CA GLU A 82 -5.02 0.79 -12.26
C GLU A 82 -5.65 -0.19 -11.26
N LYS A 83 -5.04 -1.36 -11.12
CA LYS A 83 -5.45 -2.41 -10.19
C LYS A 83 -4.19 -3.05 -9.60
N ILE A 84 -4.13 -3.12 -8.29
CA ILE A 84 -3.03 -3.77 -7.58
C ILE A 84 -3.36 -5.26 -7.42
N LEU A 85 -2.54 -6.13 -7.98
CA LEU A 85 -2.69 -7.57 -7.90
C LEU A 85 -1.84 -8.10 -6.74
N ALA A 86 -2.46 -8.86 -5.82
CA ALA A 86 -1.71 -9.61 -4.82
C ALA A 86 -1.02 -10.83 -5.46
N LYS A 87 -0.10 -11.47 -4.72
CA LYS A 87 0.62 -12.65 -5.21
C LYS A 87 -0.31 -13.75 -5.70
N GLY A 88 -0.17 -14.12 -6.97
CA GLY A 88 -0.96 -15.16 -7.64
C GLY A 88 -2.38 -14.74 -8.01
N GLU A 89 -2.78 -13.49 -7.73
CA GLU A 89 -4.05 -12.92 -8.20
C GLU A 89 -3.95 -12.63 -9.71
N GLN A 90 -5.06 -12.79 -10.43
CA GLN A 90 -5.19 -12.41 -11.84
C GLN A 90 -6.36 -11.43 -11.98
N LEU A 91 -6.32 -10.60 -13.03
CA LEU A 91 -7.52 -9.86 -13.41
C LEU A 91 -8.66 -10.84 -13.76
N PRO A 92 -9.94 -10.48 -13.50
CA PRO A 92 -11.05 -11.28 -13.98
C PRO A 92 -11.01 -11.44 -15.50
N ASP A 93 -11.11 -12.69 -15.98
CA ASP A 93 -10.96 -13.06 -17.40
C ASP A 93 -12.02 -12.39 -18.32
N ASP A 94 -13.13 -11.92 -17.75
CA ASP A 94 -14.24 -11.30 -18.48
C ASP A 94 -14.21 -9.76 -18.48
N TRP A 95 -13.14 -9.14 -17.96
CA TRP A 95 -12.95 -7.69 -18.05
C TRP A 95 -12.45 -7.31 -19.45
N PRO A 96 -13.16 -6.43 -20.18
CA PRO A 96 -12.81 -6.08 -21.56
C PRO A 96 -11.69 -5.02 -21.65
N VAL A 97 -10.55 -5.32 -21.04
CA VAL A 97 -9.38 -4.43 -20.90
C VAL A 97 -8.13 -5.07 -21.51
N SER A 98 -7.16 -4.23 -21.87
CA SER A 98 -5.84 -4.64 -22.36
C SER A 98 -4.90 -5.08 -21.24
N GLY A 99 -5.23 -4.75 -19.99
CA GLY A 99 -4.57 -5.24 -18.77
C GLY A 99 -4.36 -4.15 -17.72
N THR A 100 -3.44 -4.37 -16.79
CA THR A 100 -3.14 -3.40 -15.72
C THR A 100 -2.16 -2.28 -16.15
N THR A 101 -1.93 -1.34 -15.23
CA THR A 101 -0.86 -0.34 -15.31
C THR A 101 0.53 -0.85 -14.90
N GLY A 102 0.69 -2.12 -14.49
CA GLY A 102 2.01 -2.76 -14.38
C GLY A 102 2.69 -2.79 -13.01
N TYR A 103 1.97 -2.53 -11.91
CA TYR A 103 2.58 -2.62 -10.56
C TYR A 103 3.08 -4.04 -10.24
N GLU A 104 2.44 -5.08 -10.77
CA GLU A 104 2.91 -6.46 -10.64
C GLU A 104 4.25 -6.68 -11.34
N PHE A 105 4.56 -5.93 -12.42
CA PHE A 105 5.87 -5.97 -13.04
C PHE A 105 6.91 -5.29 -12.13
N ILE A 106 6.59 -4.10 -11.59
CA ILE A 106 7.46 -3.40 -10.63
C ILE A 106 7.78 -4.29 -9.43
N ALA A 107 6.78 -4.96 -8.84
CA ALA A 107 6.95 -5.85 -7.71
C ALA A 107 7.83 -7.07 -8.07
N SER A 108 7.67 -7.63 -9.28
CA SER A 108 8.45 -8.78 -9.74
C SER A 108 9.95 -8.49 -9.92
N LEU A 109 10.36 -7.22 -10.06
CA LEU A 109 11.78 -6.87 -10.19
C LEU A 109 12.59 -7.25 -8.95
N ALA A 110 11.97 -7.27 -7.77
CA ALA A 110 12.62 -7.73 -6.55
C ALA A 110 13.07 -9.21 -6.64
N GLU A 111 12.39 -10.04 -7.44
CA GLU A 111 12.77 -11.45 -7.64
C GLU A 111 14.12 -11.62 -8.35
N VAL A 112 14.59 -10.58 -9.05
CA VAL A 112 15.85 -10.60 -9.81
C VAL A 112 16.92 -9.73 -9.16
N LEU A 113 16.52 -8.62 -8.52
CA LEU A 113 17.45 -7.60 -8.02
C LEU A 113 17.85 -7.81 -6.55
N VAL A 114 17.13 -8.66 -5.81
CA VAL A 114 17.49 -9.00 -4.42
C VAL A 114 18.47 -10.17 -4.41
N ASP A 115 19.56 -10.02 -3.66
CA ASP A 115 20.42 -11.14 -3.27
C ASP A 115 19.73 -11.96 -2.16
N ASP A 116 19.07 -13.07 -2.55
CA ASP A 116 18.37 -13.98 -1.64
C ASP A 116 19.32 -14.70 -0.68
N GLU A 117 20.60 -14.92 -1.05
CA GLU A 117 21.57 -15.59 -0.18
C GLU A 117 21.94 -14.73 1.02
N GLN A 118 21.85 -13.40 0.87
CA GLN A 118 22.31 -12.42 1.84
C GLN A 118 21.19 -11.64 2.54
N ILE A 119 19.93 -11.73 2.07
CA ILE A 119 18.80 -10.97 2.62
C ILE A 119 18.56 -11.22 4.12
N ASP A 120 18.80 -12.44 4.61
CA ASP A 120 18.65 -12.76 6.03
C ASP A 120 19.76 -12.14 6.89
N ASN A 121 20.96 -11.91 6.33
CA ASN A 121 22.01 -11.15 7.01
C ASN A 121 21.60 -9.67 7.16
N LEU A 122 20.94 -9.09 6.14
CA LEU A 122 20.38 -7.74 6.23
C LEU A 122 19.26 -7.65 7.27
N ARG A 123 18.41 -8.67 7.34
CA ARG A 123 17.36 -8.79 8.37
C ARG A 123 17.95 -8.82 9.77
N GLN A 124 18.94 -9.67 10.02
CA GLN A 124 19.59 -9.79 11.32
C GLN A 124 20.26 -8.47 11.73
N ALA A 125 20.91 -7.79 10.79
CA ALA A 125 21.49 -6.47 11.02
C ALA A 125 20.44 -5.43 11.42
N TYR A 126 19.31 -5.39 10.70
CA TYR A 126 18.20 -4.48 11.01
C TYR A 126 17.60 -4.79 12.40
N GLU A 127 17.35 -6.05 12.73
CA GLU A 127 16.82 -6.48 14.02
C GLU A 127 17.77 -6.12 15.18
N THR A 128 19.09 -6.25 14.96
CA THR A 128 20.11 -5.83 15.93
C THR A 128 20.05 -4.31 16.16
N VAL A 129 19.89 -3.51 15.10
CA VAL A 129 19.76 -2.05 15.21
C VAL A 129 18.43 -1.65 15.86
N LYS A 130 17.33 -2.33 15.51
CA LYS A 130 16.01 -2.12 16.10
C LYS A 130 15.95 -2.55 17.57
N GLY A 131 16.79 -3.51 17.97
CA GLY A 131 16.88 -4.06 19.32
C GLY A 131 15.87 -5.17 19.62
N ALA A 132 15.15 -5.66 18.60
CA ALA A 132 14.18 -6.74 18.73
C ALA A 132 13.91 -7.41 17.38
N PRO A 133 13.54 -8.71 17.37
CA PRO A 133 13.05 -9.38 16.17
C PRO A 133 11.81 -8.70 15.59
N VAL A 134 11.63 -8.78 14.28
CA VAL A 134 10.48 -8.21 13.58
C VAL A 134 9.44 -9.29 13.33
N ASP A 135 8.29 -9.19 14.00
CA ASP A 135 7.11 -9.96 13.63
C ASP A 135 6.29 -9.20 12.57
N MET A 136 6.60 -9.45 11.30
CA MET A 136 5.90 -8.86 10.15
C MET A 136 4.39 -9.12 10.18
N ARG A 137 3.94 -10.28 10.68
CA ARG A 137 2.52 -10.63 10.72
C ARG A 137 1.79 -9.81 11.77
N ALA A 138 2.41 -9.64 12.95
CA ALA A 138 1.89 -8.77 13.99
C ALA A 138 1.86 -7.30 13.56
N GLU A 139 2.90 -6.81 12.89
CA GLU A 139 2.94 -5.43 12.42
C GLU A 139 1.90 -5.15 11.32
N LEU A 140 1.72 -6.07 10.36
CA LEU A 140 0.64 -5.97 9.36
C LEU A 140 -0.73 -5.96 10.02
N ARG A 141 -0.97 -6.86 11.00
CA ARG A 141 -2.22 -6.89 11.75
C ARG A 141 -2.47 -5.57 12.49
N ALA A 142 -1.44 -5.04 13.17
CA ALA A 142 -1.54 -3.78 13.90
C ALA A 142 -1.84 -2.59 12.97
N ALA A 143 -1.23 -2.53 11.78
CA ALA A 143 -1.51 -1.50 10.79
C ALA A 143 -2.94 -1.58 10.24
N LYS A 144 -3.43 -2.80 9.94
CA LYS A 144 -4.81 -3.02 9.50
C LYS A 144 -5.84 -2.65 10.57
N LEU A 145 -5.61 -3.06 11.81
CA LEU A 145 -6.47 -2.70 12.94
C LEU A 145 -6.54 -1.19 13.16
N LEU A 146 -5.39 -0.50 13.13
CA LEU A 146 -5.34 0.96 13.25
C LEU A 146 -6.23 1.64 12.19
N MET A 147 -6.14 1.20 10.93
CA MET A 147 -6.93 1.79 9.84
C MET A 147 -8.44 1.54 10.00
N VAL A 148 -8.84 0.32 10.38
CA VAL A 148 -10.26 0.00 10.64
C VAL A 148 -10.81 0.81 11.82
N ASP A 149 -10.05 0.87 12.92
CA ASP A 149 -10.54 1.42 14.19
C ASP A 149 -10.49 2.96 14.24
N ARG A 150 -9.64 3.62 13.42
CA ARG A 150 -9.48 5.10 13.43
C ARG A 150 -9.88 5.75 12.10
N ASN A 151 -9.28 5.35 10.99
CA ASN A 151 -9.37 6.10 9.72
C ASN A 151 -10.65 5.76 8.93
N PHE A 152 -11.12 4.52 9.05
CA PHE A 152 -12.33 3.99 8.41
C PHE A 152 -13.45 3.64 9.41
N GLU A 153 -13.45 4.28 10.60
CA GLU A 153 -14.41 4.02 11.66
C GLU A 153 -15.87 4.21 11.17
N GLY A 154 -16.12 5.24 10.36
CA GLY A 154 -17.42 5.53 9.78
C GLY A 154 -17.87 4.48 8.76
N GLU A 155 -17.01 4.10 7.82
CA GLU A 155 -17.29 3.05 6.84
C GLU A 155 -17.51 1.69 7.52
N PHE A 156 -16.71 1.36 8.53
CA PHE A 156 -16.87 0.16 9.36
C PHE A 156 -18.20 0.18 10.13
N THR A 157 -18.52 1.29 10.78
CA THR A 157 -19.77 1.45 11.54
C THR A 157 -20.99 1.32 10.63
N ARG A 158 -20.92 1.84 9.41
CA ARG A 158 -21.99 1.67 8.43
C ARG A 158 -22.20 0.21 8.03
N LEU A 159 -21.12 -0.56 7.82
CA LEU A 159 -21.21 -2.00 7.55
C LEU A 159 -21.82 -2.77 8.72
N LEU A 160 -21.38 -2.47 9.95
CA LEU A 160 -21.92 -3.08 11.15
C LEU A 160 -23.43 -2.80 11.29
N ALA A 161 -23.85 -1.55 11.09
CA ALA A 161 -25.26 -1.16 11.14
C ALA A 161 -26.10 -1.90 10.07
N LEU A 162 -25.57 -2.06 8.85
CA LEU A 162 -26.23 -2.85 7.80
C LEU A 162 -26.39 -4.32 8.20
N ALA A 163 -25.32 -4.95 8.70
CA ALA A 163 -25.36 -6.33 9.14
C ALA A 163 -26.38 -6.54 10.28
N LEU A 164 -26.43 -5.64 11.26
CA LEU A 164 -27.40 -5.72 12.38
C LEU A 164 -28.84 -5.48 11.92
N SER A 165 -29.06 -4.57 10.97
CA SER A 165 -30.38 -4.35 10.38
C SER A 165 -30.91 -5.61 9.70
N ILE A 166 -30.06 -6.28 8.90
CA ILE A 166 -30.41 -7.54 8.23
C ILE A 166 -30.64 -8.66 9.27
N ALA A 167 -29.79 -8.75 10.30
CA ALA A 167 -29.98 -9.74 11.36
C ALA A 167 -31.33 -9.56 12.08
N SER A 168 -31.72 -8.31 12.37
CA SER A 168 -33.01 -7.98 12.98
C SER A 168 -34.19 -8.35 12.09
N GLU A 169 -34.13 -8.07 10.78
CA GLU A 169 -35.17 -8.43 9.81
C GLU A 169 -35.34 -9.95 9.73
N LEU A 170 -34.23 -10.69 9.72
CA LEU A 170 -34.19 -12.14 9.67
C LEU A 170 -34.45 -12.82 11.03
N GLN A 171 -34.71 -12.04 12.09
CA GLN A 171 -34.90 -12.52 13.46
C GLN A 171 -33.72 -13.37 13.99
N ILE A 172 -32.51 -13.09 13.51
CA ILE A 172 -31.28 -13.74 13.96
C ILE A 172 -30.78 -12.99 15.20
N VAL A 173 -30.80 -13.66 16.36
CA VAL A 173 -30.32 -13.08 17.62
C VAL A 173 -28.78 -13.07 17.63
N GLN A 174 -28.18 -11.90 17.48
CA GLN A 174 -26.74 -11.67 17.66
C GLN A 174 -26.50 -10.39 18.45
N GLU A 175 -25.55 -10.44 19.38
CA GLU A 175 -25.08 -9.24 20.06
C GLU A 175 -24.21 -8.39 19.13
N GLU A 176 -24.33 -7.06 19.21
CA GLU A 176 -23.54 -6.14 18.40
C GLU A 176 -22.03 -6.39 18.54
N SER A 177 -21.56 -6.62 19.77
CA SER A 177 -20.16 -6.91 20.09
C SER A 177 -19.61 -8.10 19.29
N VAL A 178 -20.43 -9.13 19.10
CA VAL A 178 -20.09 -10.37 18.39
C VAL A 178 -19.99 -10.10 16.88
N VAL A 179 -20.98 -9.43 16.29
CA VAL A 179 -20.95 -9.06 14.85
C VAL A 179 -19.79 -8.12 14.57
N ARG A 180 -19.54 -7.14 15.45
CA ARG A 180 -18.43 -6.19 15.37
C ARG A 180 -17.08 -6.91 15.33
N GLN A 181 -16.85 -7.85 16.26
CA GLN A 181 -15.60 -8.62 16.28
C GLN A 181 -15.44 -9.45 15.00
N ALA A 182 -16.49 -10.17 14.59
CA ALA A 182 -16.46 -11.01 13.38
C ALA A 182 -16.18 -10.18 12.11
N LEU A 183 -16.85 -9.03 11.96
CA LEU A 183 -16.65 -8.12 10.84
C LEU A 183 -15.23 -7.56 10.78
N ARG A 184 -14.68 -7.15 11.93
CA ARG A 184 -13.32 -6.63 12.02
C ARG A 184 -12.28 -7.69 11.64
N GLU A 185 -12.37 -8.89 12.22
CA GLU A 185 -11.45 -9.98 11.89
C GLU A 185 -11.56 -10.42 10.43
N LEU A 186 -12.78 -10.42 9.88
CA LEU A 186 -12.99 -10.73 8.47
C LEU A 186 -12.31 -9.68 7.58
N LEU A 187 -12.55 -8.38 7.80
CA LEU A 187 -11.96 -7.29 7.01
C LEU A 187 -10.42 -7.34 6.98
N ILE A 188 -9.78 -7.50 8.13
CA ILE A 188 -8.31 -7.48 8.19
C ILE A 188 -7.67 -8.77 7.66
N ALA A 189 -8.43 -9.87 7.57
CA ALA A 189 -7.94 -11.15 7.07
C ALA A 189 -7.90 -11.23 5.53
N PHE A 190 -8.49 -10.29 4.79
CA PHE A 190 -8.44 -10.27 3.33
C PHE A 190 -6.99 -10.14 2.82
N PRO A 191 -6.53 -11.08 1.95
CA PRO A 191 -5.18 -11.05 1.38
C PRO A 191 -5.11 -10.30 0.04
N VAL A 192 -6.25 -9.94 -0.55
CA VAL A 192 -6.38 -9.17 -1.79
C VAL A 192 -7.05 -7.84 -1.51
N TYR A 193 -7.01 -6.91 -2.47
CA TYR A 193 -7.66 -5.60 -2.34
C TYR A 193 -9.17 -5.75 -2.19
N ARG A 194 -9.82 -6.59 -3.01
CA ARG A 194 -11.26 -6.85 -2.88
C ARG A 194 -11.70 -8.10 -3.65
N THR A 195 -12.93 -8.50 -3.41
CA THR A 195 -13.70 -9.40 -4.28
C THR A 195 -14.55 -8.60 -5.27
N TYR A 196 -15.11 -9.31 -6.26
CA TYR A 196 -15.86 -8.78 -7.39
C TYR A 196 -17.29 -9.34 -7.48
N GLY A 197 -17.95 -9.47 -6.33
CA GLY A 197 -19.37 -9.83 -6.28
C GLY A 197 -20.30 -8.69 -6.69
N THR A 198 -21.44 -9.06 -7.27
CA THR A 198 -22.48 -8.15 -7.80
C THR A 198 -23.79 -8.36 -7.05
N ALA A 199 -24.90 -7.86 -7.61
CA ALA A 199 -26.26 -8.19 -7.14
C ALA A 199 -26.58 -9.69 -7.25
N GLU A 200 -25.89 -10.43 -8.13
CA GLU A 200 -26.07 -11.87 -8.31
C GLU A 200 -25.27 -12.72 -7.30
N GLY A 201 -24.48 -12.08 -6.43
CA GLY A 201 -23.62 -12.75 -5.45
C GLY A 201 -22.14 -12.70 -5.83
N LEU A 202 -21.32 -13.54 -5.18
CA LEU A 202 -19.88 -13.65 -5.46
C LEU A 202 -19.61 -14.62 -6.61
N PRO A 203 -18.62 -14.35 -7.47
CA PRO A 203 -18.16 -15.35 -8.44
C PRO A 203 -17.53 -16.55 -7.72
N PRO A 204 -17.49 -17.75 -8.35
CA PRO A 204 -16.99 -18.96 -7.71
C PRO A 204 -15.57 -18.85 -7.13
N THR A 205 -14.67 -18.14 -7.83
CA THR A 205 -13.30 -17.88 -7.37
C THR A 205 -13.26 -17.12 -6.04
N ASP A 206 -14.17 -16.16 -5.88
CA ASP A 206 -14.25 -15.31 -4.69
C ASP A 206 -14.97 -16.02 -3.54
N ILE A 207 -15.91 -16.92 -3.85
CA ILE A 207 -16.48 -17.83 -2.84
C ILE A 207 -15.37 -18.72 -2.25
N CYS A 208 -14.53 -19.31 -3.09
CA CYS A 208 -13.38 -20.10 -2.63
C CYS A 208 -12.41 -19.26 -1.80
N LEU A 209 -12.12 -18.03 -2.22
CA LEU A 209 -11.30 -17.08 -1.45
C LEU A 209 -11.93 -16.79 -0.08
N LEU A 210 -13.21 -16.44 -0.04
CA LEU A 210 -13.94 -16.14 1.20
C LEU A 210 -13.90 -17.33 2.15
N HIS A 211 -14.12 -18.56 1.65
CA HIS A 211 -14.02 -19.78 2.46
C HIS A 211 -12.63 -19.92 3.09
N ARG A 212 -11.54 -19.73 2.32
CA ARG A 212 -10.17 -19.78 2.87
C ARG A 212 -9.93 -18.71 3.93
N ILE A 213 -10.46 -17.51 3.72
CA ILE A 213 -10.35 -16.40 4.70
C ILE A 213 -11.08 -16.78 5.99
N VAL A 214 -12.32 -17.27 5.89
CA VAL A 214 -13.13 -17.68 7.05
C VAL A 214 -12.46 -18.81 7.83
N GLU A 215 -11.93 -19.83 7.15
CA GLU A 215 -11.19 -20.91 7.81
C GLU A 215 -9.94 -20.39 8.51
N ARG A 216 -9.20 -19.47 7.91
CA ARG A 216 -8.06 -18.81 8.57
C ARG A 216 -8.51 -18.04 9.82
N VAL A 217 -9.60 -17.28 9.75
CA VAL A 217 -10.13 -16.52 10.89
C VAL A 217 -10.57 -17.42 12.05
N LYS A 218 -11.09 -18.62 11.77
CA LYS A 218 -11.44 -19.62 12.79
C LYS A 218 -10.22 -20.18 13.54
N THR A 219 -9.03 -20.12 12.95
CA THR A 219 -7.78 -20.62 13.56
C THR A 219 -7.03 -19.59 14.41
N LEU A 220 -7.57 -18.38 14.57
CA LEU A 220 -6.99 -17.36 15.44
C LEU A 220 -6.97 -17.82 16.90
N GLU A 221 -6.08 -17.25 17.71
CA GLU A 221 -6.02 -17.51 19.15
C GLU A 221 -7.35 -17.15 19.85
N ASN A 222 -7.98 -16.05 19.41
CA ASN A 222 -9.28 -15.59 19.89
C ASN A 222 -10.24 -15.46 18.69
N PRO A 223 -10.78 -16.57 18.17
CA PRO A 223 -11.63 -16.54 16.98
C PRO A 223 -12.99 -15.90 17.29
N PRO A 224 -13.60 -15.17 16.36
CA PRO A 224 -14.98 -14.71 16.50
C PRO A 224 -15.97 -15.88 16.60
N GLN A 225 -17.18 -15.62 17.11
CA GLN A 225 -18.22 -16.65 17.19
C GLN A 225 -18.56 -17.21 15.79
N PRO A 226 -18.61 -18.54 15.61
CA PRO A 226 -18.86 -19.17 14.31
C PRO A 226 -20.17 -18.72 13.64
N GLU A 227 -21.20 -18.44 14.42
CA GLU A 227 -22.53 -18.03 13.95
C GLU A 227 -22.47 -16.64 13.29
N ALA A 228 -21.70 -15.72 13.85
CA ALA A 228 -21.50 -14.39 13.28
C ALA A 228 -20.66 -14.43 12.01
N LEU A 229 -19.60 -15.23 11.96
CA LEU A 229 -18.82 -15.44 10.73
C LEU A 229 -19.66 -16.07 9.62
N THR A 230 -20.48 -17.06 9.97
CA THR A 230 -21.39 -17.71 9.02
C THR A 230 -22.42 -16.71 8.49
N PHE A 231 -23.00 -15.91 9.37
CA PHE A 231 -23.94 -14.86 8.99
C PHE A 231 -23.32 -13.84 8.02
N LEU A 232 -22.15 -13.27 8.35
CA LEU A 232 -21.45 -12.33 7.47
C LEU A 232 -21.06 -12.96 6.12
N SER A 233 -20.66 -14.23 6.13
CA SER A 233 -20.34 -14.98 4.90
C SER A 233 -21.58 -15.10 4.01
N ARG A 234 -22.75 -15.39 4.59
CA ARG A 234 -24.03 -15.44 3.85
C ARG A 234 -24.42 -14.10 3.26
N LEU A 235 -24.19 -12.99 3.98
CA LEU A 235 -24.38 -11.64 3.42
C LEU A 235 -23.47 -11.44 2.20
N LEU A 236 -22.20 -11.81 2.30
CA LEU A 236 -21.21 -11.68 1.23
C LEU A 236 -21.46 -12.61 0.04
N THR A 237 -22.01 -13.81 0.22
CA THR A 237 -22.36 -14.71 -0.90
C THR A 237 -23.75 -14.43 -1.47
N GLY A 238 -24.61 -13.72 -0.75
CA GLY A 238 -26.00 -13.51 -1.14
C GLY A 238 -26.91 -14.68 -0.76
N ASP A 239 -26.47 -15.57 0.13
CA ASP A 239 -27.27 -16.68 0.64
C ASP A 239 -28.24 -16.22 1.75
N VAL A 240 -29.16 -15.34 1.36
CA VAL A 240 -30.20 -14.74 2.21
C VAL A 240 -31.57 -14.86 1.53
N PRO A 241 -32.68 -14.82 2.30
CA PRO A 241 -34.01 -14.75 1.73
C PRO A 241 -34.18 -13.56 0.78
N THR A 242 -35.08 -13.69 -0.20
CA THR A 242 -35.35 -12.65 -1.21
C THR A 242 -35.67 -11.28 -0.60
N SER A 243 -36.29 -11.23 0.59
CA SER A 243 -36.64 -9.99 1.27
C SER A 243 -35.43 -9.13 1.65
N SER A 244 -34.27 -9.74 1.91
CA SER A 244 -33.05 -9.06 2.35
C SER A 244 -31.95 -9.03 1.29
N GLN A 245 -32.25 -9.40 0.04
CA GLN A 245 -31.25 -9.47 -1.04
C GLN A 245 -30.68 -8.11 -1.41
N GLU A 246 -31.50 -7.05 -1.37
CA GLU A 246 -31.07 -5.69 -1.68
C GLU A 246 -30.08 -5.17 -0.64
N GLU A 247 -30.40 -5.32 0.65
CA GLU A 247 -29.55 -4.93 1.77
C GLU A 247 -28.27 -5.78 1.83
N ALA A 248 -28.35 -7.09 1.57
CA ALA A 248 -27.18 -7.94 1.48
C ALA A 248 -26.26 -7.55 0.31
N THR A 249 -26.83 -7.16 -0.83
CA THR A 249 -26.07 -6.60 -1.95
C THR A 249 -25.43 -5.27 -1.57
N GLN A 250 -26.14 -4.39 -0.87
CA GLN A 250 -25.57 -3.14 -0.37
C GLN A 250 -24.41 -3.41 0.60
N PHE A 251 -24.57 -4.36 1.52
CA PHE A 251 -23.50 -4.79 2.44
C PHE A 251 -22.28 -5.29 1.66
N ARG A 252 -22.48 -6.20 0.69
CA ARG A 252 -21.43 -6.76 -0.17
C ARG A 252 -20.66 -5.67 -0.92
N VAL A 253 -21.37 -4.78 -1.60
CA VAL A 253 -20.76 -3.66 -2.36
C VAL A 253 -19.93 -2.77 -1.44
N ARG A 254 -20.47 -2.37 -0.29
CA ARG A 254 -19.78 -1.51 0.67
C ARG A 254 -18.57 -2.19 1.30
N PHE A 255 -18.67 -3.49 1.57
CA PHE A 255 -17.56 -4.28 2.10
C PHE A 255 -16.40 -4.30 1.09
N GLN A 256 -16.70 -4.60 -0.17
CA GLN A 256 -15.70 -4.62 -1.26
C GLN A 256 -15.11 -3.23 -1.55
N GLN A 257 -15.88 -2.15 -1.37
CA GLN A 257 -15.40 -0.78 -1.47
C GLN A 257 -14.54 -0.35 -0.26
N LEU A 258 -14.57 -1.09 0.86
CA LEU A 258 -13.76 -0.80 2.04
C LEU A 258 -12.46 -1.62 2.07
N THR A 259 -12.49 -2.89 1.66
CA THR A 259 -11.29 -3.74 1.72
C THR A 259 -10.12 -3.19 0.90
N GLY A 260 -10.39 -2.58 -0.25
CA GLY A 260 -9.36 -2.00 -1.13
C GLY A 260 -8.63 -0.83 -0.46
N PRO A 261 -9.34 0.25 -0.05
CA PRO A 261 -8.80 1.32 0.77
C PRO A 261 -8.10 0.85 2.04
N LEU A 262 -8.67 -0.15 2.72
CA LEU A 262 -8.07 -0.71 3.92
C LEU A 262 -6.72 -1.33 3.62
N MET A 263 -6.59 -2.11 2.54
CA MET A 263 -5.31 -2.68 2.12
C MET A 263 -4.30 -1.59 1.80
N ALA A 264 -4.66 -0.65 0.92
CA ALA A 264 -3.77 0.44 0.50
C ALA A 264 -3.26 1.25 1.70
N LYS A 265 -4.16 1.69 2.59
CA LYS A 265 -3.79 2.55 3.72
C LYS A 265 -3.05 1.84 4.84
N SER A 266 -3.33 0.55 5.05
CA SER A 266 -2.64 -0.23 6.09
C SER A 266 -1.28 -0.74 5.63
N VAL A 267 -1.15 -1.17 4.38
CA VAL A 267 0.10 -1.73 3.85
C VAL A 267 0.97 -0.62 3.29
N GLU A 268 0.50 0.04 2.24
CA GLU A 268 1.32 0.97 1.46
C GLU A 268 1.62 2.28 2.18
N ASP A 269 0.62 2.84 2.87
CA ASP A 269 0.72 4.14 3.54
C ASP A 269 0.90 4.01 5.06
N THR A 270 1.19 2.81 5.58
CA THR A 270 1.50 2.64 7.00
C THR A 270 2.61 1.62 7.22
N LEU A 271 2.39 0.34 6.91
CA LEU A 271 3.37 -0.72 7.18
C LEU A 271 4.69 -0.49 6.45
N PHE A 272 4.65 -0.07 5.19
CA PHE A 272 5.83 0.26 4.37
C PHE A 272 6.64 1.47 4.89
N PHE A 273 6.07 2.26 5.80
CA PHE A 273 6.78 3.33 6.52
C PHE A 273 7.20 2.93 7.94
N ARG A 274 6.79 1.74 8.43
CA ARG A 274 7.23 1.16 9.71
C ARG A 274 8.37 0.17 9.52
N GLN A 275 8.39 -0.52 8.38
CA GLN A 275 9.31 -1.61 8.11
C GLN A 275 10.51 -1.17 7.31
N ASN A 276 11.56 -0.70 7.99
CA ASN A 276 12.65 -0.01 7.31
C ASN A 276 13.81 -0.91 6.85
N MET A 277 13.73 -2.25 7.01
CA MET A 277 14.82 -3.18 6.68
C MET A 277 15.40 -2.93 5.27
N GLY A 278 14.52 -2.95 4.26
CA GLY A 278 14.86 -2.69 2.86
C GLY A 278 13.77 -1.87 2.19
N LEU A 279 13.95 -0.54 2.13
CA LEU A 279 12.99 0.40 1.56
C LEU A 279 12.65 0.14 0.08
N ALA A 280 13.52 -0.56 -0.67
CA ALA A 280 13.22 -0.99 -2.05
C ALA A 280 12.14 -2.07 -2.13
N LEU A 281 11.96 -2.87 -1.07
CA LEU A 281 10.94 -3.91 -0.98
C LEU A 281 9.56 -3.34 -0.62
N ASN A 282 9.52 -2.09 -0.17
CA ASN A 282 8.32 -1.39 0.27
C ASN A 282 7.75 -0.55 -0.86
N GLU A 283 7.19 -1.22 -1.87
CA GLU A 283 6.67 -0.59 -3.08
C GLU A 283 5.22 -1.00 -3.35
N VAL A 284 4.45 -0.14 -4.04
CA VAL A 284 3.07 -0.42 -4.45
C VAL A 284 3.02 -1.74 -5.23
N GLY A 285 2.16 -2.67 -4.77
CA GLY A 285 2.06 -4.03 -5.32
C GLY A 285 3.02 -5.07 -4.74
N ALA A 286 3.97 -4.66 -3.88
CA ALA A 286 4.84 -5.60 -3.19
C ALA A 286 4.12 -6.32 -2.03
N GLU A 287 4.54 -7.55 -1.74
CA GLU A 287 4.06 -8.31 -0.59
C GLU A 287 4.83 -7.91 0.68
N PRO A 288 4.16 -7.58 1.79
CA PRO A 288 4.84 -7.16 3.01
C PRO A 288 5.57 -8.30 3.73
N VAL A 289 5.16 -9.55 3.51
CA VAL A 289 5.77 -10.71 4.16
C VAL A 289 6.86 -11.27 3.25
N THR A 290 8.08 -11.33 3.76
CA THR A 290 9.23 -11.80 2.99
C THR A 290 9.08 -13.25 2.54
N HIS A 291 9.57 -13.53 1.34
CA HIS A 291 9.68 -14.85 0.75
C HIS A 291 11.07 -15.00 0.11
N HIS A 292 11.41 -16.22 -0.34
CA HIS A 292 12.59 -16.43 -1.17
C HIS A 292 12.42 -15.78 -2.55
N PHE A 293 13.40 -14.99 -2.96
CA PHE A 293 13.51 -14.34 -4.25
C PHE A 293 14.20 -15.26 -5.27
N SER A 294 13.67 -15.36 -6.50
CA SER A 294 14.26 -16.24 -7.51
C SER A 294 13.94 -15.81 -8.94
N ILE A 295 14.95 -15.89 -9.81
CA ILE A 295 14.85 -15.62 -11.24
C ILE A 295 13.84 -16.56 -11.92
N GLU A 296 13.74 -17.81 -11.46
CA GLU A 296 12.73 -18.76 -11.96
C GLU A 296 11.31 -18.26 -11.70
N ARG A 297 11.05 -17.64 -10.53
CA ARG A 297 9.74 -17.03 -10.25
C ARG A 297 9.47 -15.85 -11.16
N PHE A 298 10.43 -14.95 -11.35
CA PHE A 298 10.30 -13.85 -12.30
C PHE A 298 9.91 -14.35 -13.69
N HIS A 299 10.62 -15.36 -14.22
CA HIS A 299 10.29 -15.93 -15.53
C HIS A 299 8.91 -16.59 -15.58
N HIS A 300 8.47 -17.22 -14.49
CA HIS A 300 7.12 -17.79 -14.39
C HIS A 300 6.04 -16.69 -14.43
N GLU A 301 6.25 -15.60 -13.69
CA GLU A 301 5.35 -14.44 -13.67
C GLU A 301 5.29 -13.76 -15.04
N MET A 302 6.44 -13.60 -15.72
CA MET A 302 6.49 -13.01 -17.07
C MET A 302 5.78 -13.88 -18.12
N LYS A 303 5.90 -15.21 -18.04
CA LYS A 303 5.12 -16.14 -18.89
C LYS A 303 3.63 -16.04 -18.63
N THR A 304 3.23 -15.94 -17.37
CA THR A 304 1.81 -15.75 -16.99
C THR A 304 1.29 -14.43 -17.53
N ARG A 305 2.05 -13.35 -17.39
CA ARG A 305 1.72 -12.03 -17.95
C ARG A 305 1.56 -12.07 -19.46
N GLN A 306 2.51 -12.67 -20.19
CA GLN A 306 2.41 -12.83 -21.64
C GLN A 306 1.13 -13.59 -22.06
N ALA A 307 0.74 -14.62 -21.30
CA ALA A 307 -0.43 -15.43 -21.63
C ALA A 307 -1.77 -14.76 -21.28
N ARG A 308 -1.83 -13.98 -20.18
CA ARG A 308 -3.08 -13.43 -19.62
C ARG A 308 -3.28 -11.95 -19.94
N GLN A 309 -2.20 -11.19 -20.04
CA GLN A 309 -2.18 -9.73 -20.14
C GLN A 309 -1.06 -9.26 -21.08
N PRO A 310 -1.02 -9.72 -22.35
CA PRO A 310 0.07 -9.43 -23.28
C PRO A 310 0.27 -7.94 -23.58
N ASP A 311 -0.81 -7.15 -23.47
CA ASP A 311 -0.83 -5.73 -23.80
C ASP A 311 -0.82 -4.82 -22.55
N ALA A 312 -0.63 -5.39 -21.35
CA ALA A 312 -0.53 -4.60 -20.12
C ALA A 312 0.79 -3.84 -20.04
N LEU A 313 0.79 -2.68 -19.36
CA LEU A 313 1.98 -1.84 -19.27
C LEU A 313 3.06 -2.50 -18.42
N SER A 314 4.32 -2.49 -18.86
CA SER A 314 5.47 -2.85 -18.02
C SER A 314 6.30 -1.60 -17.75
N GLY A 315 5.88 -0.83 -16.74
CA GLY A 315 6.61 0.34 -16.25
C GLY A 315 7.47 0.01 -15.04
N THR A 316 8.52 0.80 -14.81
CA THR A 316 9.41 0.69 -13.66
C THR A 316 9.22 1.82 -12.65
N SER A 317 8.58 2.93 -13.01
CA SER A 317 8.21 4.00 -12.09
C SER A 317 6.86 4.58 -12.49
N THR A 318 6.09 5.02 -11.50
CA THR A 318 4.82 5.73 -11.73
C THR A 318 4.80 7.04 -10.93
N HIS A 319 3.71 7.78 -11.01
CA HIS A 319 3.50 8.95 -10.16
C HIS A 319 3.15 8.57 -8.70
N ASP A 320 2.79 7.30 -8.44
CA ASP A 320 2.40 6.82 -7.10
C ASP A 320 3.40 5.83 -6.49
N THR A 321 4.40 5.38 -7.24
CA THR A 321 5.50 4.58 -6.68
C THR A 321 6.13 5.32 -5.50
N LYS A 322 6.34 4.60 -4.40
CA LYS A 322 6.87 5.13 -3.15
C LYS A 322 8.29 5.67 -3.36
N ARG A 323 9.05 5.13 -4.32
CA ARG A 323 10.39 5.60 -4.71
C ARG A 323 10.55 5.54 -6.25
N GLY A 324 11.53 6.26 -6.80
CA GLY A 324 11.88 6.14 -8.23
C GLY A 324 12.64 4.84 -8.52
N GLU A 325 12.65 4.39 -9.77
CA GLU A 325 13.32 3.15 -10.19
C GLU A 325 14.81 3.12 -9.86
N ASP A 326 15.57 4.17 -10.18
CA ASP A 326 17.01 4.26 -9.87
C ASP A 326 17.28 4.23 -8.37
N ALA A 327 16.40 4.86 -7.58
CA ALA A 327 16.50 4.86 -6.13
C ALA A 327 16.28 3.44 -5.59
N ARG A 328 15.32 2.68 -6.15
CA ARG A 328 15.13 1.27 -5.76
C ARG A 328 16.29 0.39 -6.25
N ALA A 329 16.77 0.56 -7.47
CA ALA A 329 17.92 -0.17 -8.01
C ALA A 329 19.12 -0.07 -7.07
N ARG A 330 19.49 1.16 -6.66
CA ARG A 330 20.57 1.38 -5.68
C ARG A 330 20.27 0.80 -4.29
N LEU A 331 19.01 0.72 -3.91
CA LEU A 331 18.64 0.19 -2.59
C LEU A 331 18.62 -1.34 -2.56
N TYR A 332 18.38 -2.01 -3.69
CA TYR A 332 18.47 -3.46 -3.79
C TYR A 332 19.89 -3.96 -3.52
N THR A 333 20.91 -3.22 -3.94
CA THR A 333 22.32 -3.60 -3.73
C THR A 333 22.72 -3.68 -2.25
N LEU A 334 21.94 -3.09 -1.33
CA LEU A 334 22.15 -3.27 0.11
C LEU A 334 21.98 -4.73 0.55
N THR A 335 21.26 -5.52 -0.24
CA THR A 335 21.09 -6.96 -0.03
C THR A 335 22.37 -7.72 -0.37
N GLU A 336 23.19 -7.26 -1.31
CA GLU A 336 24.46 -7.90 -1.72
C GLU A 336 25.58 -7.70 -0.68
N ALA A 337 25.60 -6.55 0.02
CA ALA A 337 26.63 -6.25 1.02
C ALA A 337 26.07 -5.74 2.37
N PRO A 338 25.28 -6.57 3.10
CA PRO A 338 24.64 -6.17 4.36
C PRO A 338 25.63 -5.82 5.48
N LYS A 339 26.80 -6.47 5.50
CA LYS A 339 27.85 -6.21 6.49
C LYS A 339 28.45 -4.81 6.31
N GLN A 340 28.84 -4.49 5.08
CA GLN A 340 29.40 -3.18 4.73
C GLN A 340 28.38 -2.08 5.03
N TRP A 341 27.10 -2.29 4.67
CA TRP A 341 26.01 -1.38 5.03
C TRP A 341 25.93 -1.13 6.54
N SER A 342 25.95 -2.21 7.34
CA SER A 342 25.87 -2.12 8.80
C SER A 342 27.05 -1.37 9.42
N GLU A 343 28.26 -1.61 8.92
CA GLU A 343 29.46 -0.90 9.35
C GLU A 343 29.39 0.60 9.01
N CYS A 344 28.94 0.96 7.81
CA CYS A 344 28.74 2.35 7.41
C CYS A 344 27.71 3.05 8.30
N LEU A 345 26.54 2.42 8.49
CA LEU A 345 25.47 2.95 9.32
C LEU A 345 25.93 3.17 10.77
N ALA A 346 26.70 2.23 11.35
CA ALA A 346 27.26 2.39 12.70
C ALA A 346 28.20 3.61 12.79
N ARG A 347 29.09 3.78 11.80
CA ARG A 347 30.00 4.94 11.73
C ARG A 347 29.22 6.26 11.58
N TRP A 348 28.26 6.34 10.68
CA TRP A 348 27.47 7.56 10.47
C TRP A 348 26.65 7.94 11.70
N ARG A 349 26.06 6.97 12.39
CA ARG A 349 25.38 7.20 13.67
C ARG A 349 26.33 7.76 14.73
N GLN A 350 27.56 7.24 14.80
CA GLN A 350 28.57 7.76 15.72
C GLN A 350 28.99 9.19 15.37
N MET A 351 29.22 9.51 14.09
CA MET A 351 29.58 10.85 13.63
C MET A 351 28.50 11.89 13.98
N ASN A 352 27.23 11.50 13.87
CA ASN A 352 26.08 12.38 14.05
C ASN A 352 25.43 12.28 15.45
N GLN A 353 26.06 11.57 16.41
CA GLN A 353 25.45 11.27 17.72
C GLN A 353 25.09 12.52 18.54
N THR A 354 25.84 13.60 18.38
CA THR A 354 25.64 14.86 19.13
C THR A 354 24.37 15.61 18.72
N HIS A 355 23.76 15.22 17.59
CA HIS A 355 22.52 15.79 17.08
C HIS A 355 21.28 14.98 17.47
N VAL A 356 21.45 13.86 18.17
CA VAL A 356 20.34 13.10 18.74
C VAL A 356 19.79 13.87 19.95
N LYS A 357 18.47 14.14 19.96
CA LYS A 357 17.78 14.80 21.07
C LYS A 357 17.10 13.78 21.98
N PHE A 358 17.03 14.09 23.27
CA PHE A 358 16.23 13.34 24.24
C PHE A 358 14.89 14.06 24.44
N LEU A 359 13.81 13.39 24.07
CA LEU A 359 12.44 13.84 24.28
C LEU A 359 11.75 12.97 25.35
N ASN A 360 10.56 13.36 25.79
CA ASN A 360 9.81 12.64 26.82
C ASN A 360 9.48 11.18 26.45
N ASP A 361 9.37 10.88 25.16
CA ASP A 361 9.03 9.56 24.60
C ASP A 361 10.22 8.81 23.98
N GLY A 362 11.44 9.24 24.35
CA GLY A 362 12.71 8.64 23.95
C GLY A 362 13.55 9.52 23.03
N THR A 363 14.64 8.96 22.50
CA THR A 363 15.53 9.71 21.61
C THR A 363 14.86 10.02 20.26
N ALA A 364 15.29 11.11 19.64
CA ALA A 364 14.94 11.47 18.27
C ALA A 364 16.22 11.89 17.53
N PRO A 365 16.66 11.15 16.50
CA PRO A 365 16.11 9.87 16.03
C PRO A 365 16.31 8.69 17.01
N LYS A 366 15.45 7.66 16.90
CA LYS A 366 15.72 6.30 17.41
C LYS A 366 16.57 5.54 16.39
N SER A 367 17.09 4.37 16.79
CA SER A 367 17.92 3.53 15.90
C SER A 367 17.23 3.18 14.57
N ALA A 368 15.94 2.80 14.61
CA ALA A 368 15.17 2.48 13.42
C ALA A 368 14.92 3.71 12.52
N ASP A 369 14.78 4.90 13.11
CA ASP A 369 14.64 6.14 12.35
C ASP A 369 15.94 6.45 11.59
N THR A 370 17.11 6.29 12.24
CA THR A 370 18.40 6.49 11.55
C THR A 370 18.60 5.49 10.42
N TRP A 371 18.15 4.24 10.57
CA TRP A 371 18.21 3.25 9.49
C TRP A 371 17.43 3.70 8.27
N MET A 372 16.18 4.13 8.47
CA MET A 372 15.34 4.67 7.40
C MET A 372 15.99 5.90 6.73
N LEU A 373 16.49 6.84 7.52
CA LEU A 373 17.08 8.08 7.02
C LEU A 373 18.30 7.81 6.13
N TYR A 374 19.25 7.01 6.61
CA TYR A 374 20.45 6.71 5.83
C TYR A 374 20.13 5.91 4.56
N GLN A 375 19.19 4.97 4.65
CA GLN A 375 18.78 4.20 3.48
C GLN A 375 18.10 5.10 2.45
N ALA A 376 17.12 5.91 2.86
CA ALA A 376 16.46 6.87 1.98
C ALA A 376 17.45 7.85 1.34
N LEU A 377 18.38 8.41 2.13
CA LEU A 377 19.41 9.32 1.62
C LEU A 377 20.31 8.63 0.59
N THR A 378 20.70 7.37 0.84
CA THR A 378 21.48 6.55 -0.10
C THR A 378 20.75 6.41 -1.42
N GLY A 379 19.45 6.08 -1.39
CA GLY A 379 18.63 5.93 -2.59
C GLY A 379 18.50 7.22 -3.42
N VAL A 380 18.41 8.40 -2.79
CA VAL A 380 18.18 9.67 -3.49
C VAL A 380 19.44 10.50 -3.77
N TRP A 381 20.61 10.05 -3.33
CA TRP A 381 21.87 10.81 -3.50
C TRP A 381 22.21 11.01 -4.99
N PRO A 382 22.33 12.24 -5.50
CA PRO A 382 22.70 12.46 -6.90
C PRO A 382 24.14 11.96 -7.16
N PRO A 383 24.40 11.18 -8.23
CA PRO A 383 25.73 10.60 -8.48
C PRO A 383 26.87 11.61 -8.61
N VAL A 384 26.56 12.82 -9.08
CA VAL A 384 27.54 13.90 -9.28
C VAL A 384 27.67 14.86 -8.10
N LEU A 385 26.82 14.71 -7.06
CA LEU A 385 26.81 15.62 -5.93
C LEU A 385 28.06 15.41 -5.06
N GLN A 386 28.87 16.46 -4.96
CA GLN A 386 30.08 16.48 -4.13
C GLN A 386 29.81 17.15 -2.77
N PRO A 387 30.52 16.77 -1.69
CA PRO A 387 30.39 17.38 -0.37
C PRO A 387 30.62 18.90 -0.32
N GLN A 388 31.28 19.48 -1.33
CA GLN A 388 31.53 20.92 -1.43
C GLN A 388 30.47 21.66 -2.28
N ASP A 389 29.54 20.95 -2.90
CA ASP A 389 28.46 21.56 -3.69
C ASP A 389 27.30 22.00 -2.78
N GLU A 390 27.44 23.19 -2.18
CA GLU A 390 26.43 23.75 -1.27
C GLU A 390 25.06 23.94 -1.95
N THR A 391 25.04 24.23 -3.26
CA THR A 391 23.78 24.45 -3.99
C THR A 391 23.05 23.13 -4.17
N GLY A 392 23.76 22.09 -4.61
CA GLY A 392 23.23 20.74 -4.74
C GLY A 392 22.80 20.14 -3.41
N LEU A 393 23.59 20.34 -2.33
CA LEU A 393 23.25 19.90 -0.98
C LEU A 393 21.96 20.57 -0.49
N ASN A 394 21.80 21.88 -0.69
CA ASN A 394 20.57 22.58 -0.32
C ASN A 394 19.35 22.09 -1.11
N ALA A 395 19.48 21.86 -2.42
CA ALA A 395 18.40 21.33 -3.23
C ALA A 395 17.96 19.93 -2.79
N LEU A 396 18.93 19.05 -2.47
CA LEU A 396 18.65 17.73 -1.91
C LEU A 396 18.00 17.82 -0.53
N LYS A 397 18.51 18.70 0.34
CA LYS A 397 18.00 18.93 1.70
C LYS A 397 16.52 19.30 1.70
N THR A 398 16.11 20.25 0.87
CA THR A 398 14.69 20.66 0.78
C THR A 398 13.78 19.48 0.40
N ARG A 399 14.19 18.64 -0.55
CA ARG A 399 13.43 17.44 -0.95
C ARG A 399 13.42 16.38 0.15
N PHE A 400 14.56 16.18 0.82
CA PHE A 400 14.72 15.18 1.85
C PHE A 400 13.91 15.52 3.10
N GLU A 401 13.86 16.79 3.53
CA GLU A 401 13.01 17.25 4.63
C GLU A 401 11.52 16.90 4.39
N ALA A 402 11.00 17.20 3.20
CA ALA A 402 9.62 16.88 2.84
C ALA A 402 9.35 15.37 2.85
N PHE A 403 10.32 14.55 2.41
CA PHE A 403 10.22 13.10 2.52
C PHE A 403 10.20 12.64 3.98
N VAL A 404 11.07 13.18 4.84
CA VAL A 404 11.15 12.79 6.26
C VAL A 404 9.85 13.12 6.98
N GLU A 405 9.31 14.33 6.82
CA GLU A 405 8.01 14.70 7.39
C GLU A 405 6.91 13.73 6.97
N LYS A 406 6.81 13.44 5.67
CA LYS A 406 5.83 12.47 5.14
C LYS A 406 6.03 11.09 5.75
N ALA A 407 7.25 10.57 5.74
CA ALA A 407 7.54 9.22 6.21
C ALA A 407 7.20 9.03 7.70
N LEU A 408 7.49 10.03 8.52
CA LEU A 408 7.17 10.01 9.95
C LEU A 408 5.67 10.00 10.21
N ARG A 409 4.92 10.83 9.48
CA ARG A 409 3.46 10.91 9.61
C ARG A 409 2.75 9.69 9.03
N GLU A 410 3.26 9.10 7.94
CA GLU A 410 2.69 7.87 7.39
C GLU A 410 2.92 6.66 8.30
N ALA A 411 4.04 6.61 9.02
CA ALA A 411 4.30 5.55 9.99
C ALA A 411 3.28 5.55 11.15
N LYS A 412 2.71 6.71 11.53
CA LYS A 412 1.67 6.83 12.58
C LYS A 412 2.10 6.18 13.91
N LEU A 413 3.37 6.35 14.29
CA LEU A 413 3.95 5.78 15.53
C LEU A 413 4.16 6.83 16.62
N ARG A 414 4.75 7.98 16.29
CA ARG A 414 5.05 9.08 17.23
C ARG A 414 4.46 10.43 16.81
N THR A 415 4.03 10.52 15.55
CA THR A 415 3.34 11.67 14.93
C THR A 415 2.44 11.14 13.82
N ASP A 416 1.40 11.88 13.44
CA ASP A 416 0.55 11.60 12.29
C ASP A 416 -0.05 12.89 11.71
N TRP A 417 -0.85 12.77 10.66
CA TRP A 417 -1.48 13.91 9.96
C TRP A 417 -2.59 14.63 10.74
N VAL A 418 -3.12 14.03 11.80
CA VAL A 418 -4.21 14.57 12.61
C VAL A 418 -3.69 15.19 13.91
N ASP A 419 -2.83 14.46 14.61
CA ASP A 419 -2.27 14.77 15.92
C ASP A 419 -0.73 14.82 15.83
N SER A 420 -0.21 15.94 15.34
CA SER A 420 1.22 16.12 15.10
C SER A 420 2.03 16.28 16.39
N ASN A 421 3.13 15.54 16.51
CA ASN A 421 4.11 15.71 17.58
C ASN A 421 5.24 16.64 17.10
N GLU A 422 5.04 17.94 17.26
CA GLU A 422 5.93 18.99 16.76
C GLU A 422 7.36 18.87 17.31
N ALA A 423 7.53 18.48 18.58
CA ALA A 423 8.86 18.32 19.18
C ALA A 423 9.63 17.17 18.53
N TYR A 424 8.96 16.06 18.24
CA TYR A 424 9.55 14.94 17.53
C TYR A 424 9.87 15.28 16.07
N GLU A 425 8.92 15.87 15.35
CA GLU A 425 9.12 16.27 13.95
C GLU A 425 10.27 17.27 13.82
N THR A 426 10.34 18.27 14.71
CA THR A 426 11.43 19.25 14.73
C THR A 426 12.78 18.58 14.94
N ALA A 427 12.90 17.68 15.94
CA ALA A 427 14.16 16.99 16.20
C ALA A 427 14.60 16.10 15.03
N MET A 428 13.66 15.43 14.36
CA MET A 428 13.94 14.61 13.18
C MET A 428 14.35 15.44 11.97
N LEU A 429 13.65 16.54 11.72
CA LEU A 429 13.97 17.45 10.63
C LEU A 429 15.33 18.11 10.86
N ASP A 430 15.61 18.61 12.06
CA ASP A 430 16.92 19.19 12.40
C ASP A 430 18.06 18.19 12.17
N TYR A 431 17.86 16.93 12.57
CA TYR A 431 18.83 15.87 12.30
C TYR A 431 19.03 15.68 10.77
N ALA A 432 17.94 15.59 10.00
CA ALA A 432 17.98 15.46 8.55
C ALA A 432 18.65 16.68 7.86
N ARG A 433 18.43 17.89 8.35
CA ARG A 433 19.13 19.11 7.87
C ARG A 433 20.62 19.01 8.11
N TYR A 434 21.02 18.55 9.30
CA TYR A 434 22.41 18.42 9.67
C TYR A 434 23.17 17.37 8.85
N LEU A 435 22.51 16.28 8.42
CA LEU A 435 23.11 15.30 7.51
C LEU A 435 23.59 15.94 6.19
N LEU A 436 22.92 17.02 5.75
CA LEU A 436 23.19 17.71 4.49
C LEU A 436 23.79 19.10 4.69
N ALA A 437 24.23 19.42 5.91
CA ALA A 437 24.82 20.71 6.22
C ALA A 437 26.26 20.77 5.68
N PRO A 438 26.67 21.86 4.99
CA PRO A 438 28.02 21.97 4.41
C PRO A 438 29.16 21.84 5.42
N ASP A 439 28.92 22.08 6.71
CA ASP A 439 29.90 21.92 7.79
C ASP A 439 30.02 20.47 8.31
N ASN A 440 29.09 19.57 7.96
CA ASN A 440 29.16 18.14 8.29
C ASN A 440 30.10 17.35 7.34
N GLN A 441 31.27 17.93 7.03
CA GLN A 441 32.19 17.41 6.02
C GLN A 441 32.68 15.99 6.29
N THR A 442 32.92 15.63 7.56
CA THR A 442 33.36 14.27 7.93
C THR A 442 32.34 13.22 7.51
N PHE A 443 31.05 13.47 7.79
CA PHE A 443 29.97 12.57 7.36
C PHE A 443 29.82 12.59 5.84
N LEU A 444 29.74 13.78 5.22
CA LEU A 444 29.52 13.91 3.79
C LEU A 444 30.62 13.21 2.96
N GLN A 445 31.87 13.32 3.38
CA GLN A 445 33.01 12.66 2.71
C GLN A 445 32.97 11.13 2.86
N ASP A 446 32.62 10.62 4.04
CA ASP A 446 32.47 9.16 4.25
C ASP A 446 31.24 8.60 3.53
N PHE A 447 30.13 9.35 3.52
CA PHE A 447 28.84 8.93 2.97
C PHE A 447 28.85 8.74 1.46
N ILE A 448 29.63 9.55 0.71
CA ILE A 448 29.68 9.42 -0.75
C ILE A 448 30.49 8.21 -1.22
N VAL A 449 31.37 7.63 -0.39
CA VAL A 449 32.26 6.53 -0.82
C VAL A 449 31.48 5.27 -1.23
N PRO A 450 30.47 4.80 -0.45
CA PRO A 450 29.60 3.71 -0.90
C PRO A 450 28.63 4.11 -2.02
N CYS A 451 28.34 5.41 -2.19
CA CYS A 451 27.38 5.90 -3.18
C CYS A 451 27.99 6.11 -4.58
N ASN A 452 29.33 6.03 -4.72
CA ASN A 452 30.02 6.39 -5.96
C ASN A 452 30.21 5.18 -6.88
N PRO A 453 29.77 5.24 -8.16
CA PRO A 453 29.93 4.15 -9.13
C PRO A 453 31.38 3.70 -9.34
N SER A 454 32.35 4.63 -9.20
CA SER A 454 33.76 4.37 -9.49
C SER A 454 34.52 3.61 -8.39
N SER A 455 33.97 3.56 -7.16
CA SER A 455 34.45 2.69 -6.07
C SER A 455 33.70 1.36 -6.02
N ALA A 456 32.58 1.28 -6.73
CA ALA A 456 31.73 0.10 -6.86
C ALA A 456 32.18 -0.72 -8.06
N GLN A 457 33.08 -1.69 -7.85
CA GLN A 457 33.38 -2.66 -8.90
C GLN A 457 32.18 -3.52 -9.31
N ASP A 458 31.06 -3.55 -8.57
CA ASP A 458 29.92 -4.45 -8.85
C ASP A 458 28.49 -3.90 -8.61
N TRP A 459 28.27 -2.61 -8.27
CA TRP A 459 26.96 -2.16 -7.73
C TRP A 459 25.93 -1.62 -8.76
N LEU A 460 26.22 -1.64 -10.07
CA LEU A 460 25.39 -0.97 -11.09
C LEU A 460 25.09 -1.87 -12.30
N THR A 461 24.60 -3.08 -12.02
CA THR A 461 23.95 -3.92 -13.03
C THR A 461 22.55 -4.30 -12.55
N ALA A 462 21.64 -3.33 -12.61
CA ALA A 462 20.19 -3.52 -12.51
C ALA A 462 19.52 -2.69 -13.61
#